data_AF-A0A0C9XNM2-F1
#
_entry.id   AF-A0A0C9XNM2-F1
#
_cell.length_a   1.000
_cell.length_b   1.000
_cell.length_c   1.000
_cell.angle_alpha   90.00
_cell.angle_beta   90.00
_cell.angle_gamma   90.00
#
_symmetry.space_group_name_H-M   'P 1'
#
loop_
_entity.id
_entity.type
_entity.pdbx_description
1 polymer ?
#
loop_
_entity_poly.entity_id
_entity_poly.type
_entity_poly.pdbx_seq_one_letter_code
_entity_poly.pdbx_strand_id
1 'polypeptide(L)'
;MCGAPAPRTSLPKTPSNNSRGKKVAKFTSSDRLLFTTAGDRLPSIVWCSGCRDGGKLVLCTICKCNAICSVCIEFGINDGVDNFKCPTCFMKESKNIPYPWKFQSCGAGRENWPKIDTSPLAIISIHLQGMTDSPSILTYHHLAPWLHGNLVLIDLMFNFDDPKNNFNSQMECMLHEFEEGQFKDWSRFLVIITTHSDPDTGFLHIAPGNTGSVPANELFAFIFQERFRNILQRQEKNKNILNLLSCGALSSLPSSRDAVKDLASEKLFDRVLCFSQPSFQPSFTHRFVMDLASNYFILDRINLIHILQEQQTLGAHTDVILFNPKTITTFHWTHPGARPMGNYTPDSIQCPACLLLKSTSPTSISQLPEGFNWCQGEDPTNGLERGAWISTVEAIVAKTSDDKMEVN
;
A
#
# COMPACT_ATOMS: atom_id res chain seq x y z
N MET A 1 -13.84 -17.80 -0.40
CA MET A 1 -14.79 -18.00 -1.51
C MET A 1 -14.55 -16.88 -2.51
N CYS A 2 -14.59 -17.17 -3.81
CA CYS A 2 -14.47 -16.14 -4.85
C CYS A 2 -15.68 -15.19 -4.78
N GLY A 3 -15.56 -13.98 -5.32
CA GLY A 3 -16.71 -13.11 -5.51
C GLY A 3 -17.73 -13.82 -6.39
N ALA A 4 -18.90 -14.13 -5.84
CA ALA A 4 -20.03 -14.58 -6.64
C ALA A 4 -20.87 -13.36 -7.02
N PRO A 5 -21.69 -13.45 -8.08
CA PRO A 5 -22.59 -12.36 -8.44
C PRO A 5 -23.44 -11.91 -7.25
N ALA A 6 -23.59 -10.60 -7.08
CA ALA A 6 -24.36 -9.98 -6.02
C ALA A 6 -25.30 -8.93 -6.63
N PRO A 7 -26.58 -8.87 -6.21
CA PRO A 7 -27.53 -7.93 -6.80
C PRO A 7 -27.09 -6.49 -6.53
N ARG A 8 -27.29 -5.61 -7.50
CA ARG A 8 -27.07 -4.17 -7.30
C ARG A 8 -28.06 -3.65 -6.27
N THR A 9 -27.55 -3.02 -5.22
CA THR A 9 -28.35 -2.33 -4.20
C THR A 9 -27.97 -0.85 -4.13
N SER A 10 -28.58 -0.08 -3.24
CA SER A 10 -28.19 1.31 -2.97
C SER A 10 -27.52 1.38 -1.61
N LEU A 11 -26.45 2.17 -1.49
CA LEU A 11 -25.91 2.51 -0.19
C LEU A 11 -26.97 3.29 0.63
N PRO A 12 -26.98 3.12 1.97
CA PRO A 12 -27.78 3.98 2.82
C PRO A 12 -27.34 5.43 2.60
N LYS A 13 -28.31 6.34 2.48
CA LYS A 13 -28.01 7.78 2.36
C LYS A 13 -27.16 8.20 3.55
N THR A 14 -26.00 8.80 3.28
CA THR A 14 -25.17 9.40 4.33
C THR A 14 -26.06 10.36 5.12
N PRO A 15 -26.17 10.20 6.45
CA PRO A 15 -27.01 11.08 7.24
C PRO A 15 -26.55 12.52 7.01
N SER A 16 -27.48 13.36 6.53
CA SER A 16 -27.23 14.79 6.37
C SER A 16 -26.77 15.36 7.73
N ASN A 17 -25.64 16.07 7.75
CA ASN A 17 -25.00 16.67 8.92
C ASN A 17 -25.85 17.71 9.70
N ASN A 18 -27.17 17.76 9.51
CA ASN A 18 -28.07 18.72 10.11
C ASN A 18 -28.44 18.43 11.59
N SER A 19 -27.87 17.41 12.24
CA SER A 19 -28.12 17.15 13.66
C SER A 19 -27.24 17.99 14.59
N ARG A 20 -27.58 19.26 14.78
CA ARG A 20 -27.07 20.07 15.90
C ARG A 20 -27.42 19.39 17.23
N GLY A 21 -26.41 18.93 17.97
CA GLY A 21 -26.49 18.78 19.43
C GLY A 21 -26.58 17.37 20.04
N LYS A 22 -26.44 16.28 19.28
CA LYS A 22 -26.25 14.96 19.92
C LYS A 22 -24.84 14.89 20.51
N LYS A 23 -24.74 14.87 21.85
CA LYS A 23 -23.50 14.54 22.56
C LYS A 23 -22.93 13.26 21.94
N VAL A 24 -21.72 13.34 21.40
CA VAL A 24 -20.97 12.17 20.93
C VAL A 24 -20.99 11.16 22.07
N ALA A 25 -21.64 10.02 21.84
CA ALA A 25 -21.71 8.98 22.86
C ALA A 25 -20.28 8.59 23.20
N LYS A 26 -19.91 8.65 24.49
CA LYS A 26 -18.62 8.14 24.95
C LYS A 26 -18.61 6.64 24.65
N PHE A 27 -17.81 6.23 23.67
CA PHE A 27 -17.64 4.83 23.31
C PHE A 27 -17.17 4.05 24.54
N THR A 28 -17.80 2.91 24.77
CA THR A 28 -17.34 1.94 25.77
C THR A 28 -16.32 1.03 25.11
N SER A 29 -15.36 0.48 25.87
CA SER A 29 -14.27 -0.36 25.35
C SER A 29 -14.73 -1.67 24.67
N SER A 30 -16.04 -1.95 24.64
CA SER A 30 -16.66 -3.06 23.91
C SER A 30 -17.03 -2.75 22.46
N ASP A 31 -17.08 -1.48 22.08
CA ASP A 31 -17.33 -1.09 20.70
C ASP A 31 -16.01 -1.16 19.92
N ARG A 32 -15.97 -2.08 18.95
CA ARG A 32 -14.80 -2.66 18.27
C ARG A 32 -13.95 -1.69 17.42
N LEU A 33 -13.86 -0.41 17.76
CA LEU A 33 -12.87 0.44 17.15
C LEU A 33 -11.53 0.22 17.87
N LEU A 34 -10.73 -0.68 17.30
CA LEU A 34 -9.47 -1.10 17.91
C LEU A 34 -8.37 -0.11 17.55
N PHE A 35 -8.23 0.98 18.29
CA PHE A 35 -7.00 1.76 18.26
C PHE A 35 -5.92 1.01 19.03
N THR A 36 -4.95 0.45 18.34
CA THR A 36 -3.77 -0.13 18.99
C THR A 36 -2.55 0.74 18.73
N THR A 37 -1.98 1.28 19.80
CA THR A 37 -0.65 1.91 19.81
C THR A 37 0.24 1.09 20.74
N ALA A 38 1.50 0.87 20.35
CA ALA A 38 2.43 0.05 21.13
C ALA A 38 3.56 0.93 21.69
N GLY A 39 3.45 1.30 22.97
CA GLY A 39 4.49 2.03 23.71
C GLY A 39 4.51 3.53 23.46
N ASP A 40 5.56 4.18 23.99
CA ASP A 40 5.73 5.64 23.88
C ASP A 40 6.08 6.08 22.45
N ARG A 41 5.73 7.32 22.10
CA ARG A 41 6.09 7.92 20.81
C ARG A 41 7.61 8.07 20.72
N LEU A 42 8.20 7.58 19.63
CA LEU A 42 9.62 7.76 19.37
C LEU A 42 9.90 9.20 18.95
N PRO A 43 11.05 9.78 19.35
CA PRO A 43 11.56 10.97 18.71
C PRO A 43 11.92 10.65 17.24
N SER A 44 12.13 11.70 16.45
CA SER A 44 12.33 11.61 15.00
C SER A 44 13.54 10.78 14.54
N ILE A 45 14.43 10.35 15.45
CA ILE A 45 15.60 9.53 15.11
C ILE A 45 16.02 8.64 16.29
N VAL A 46 15.80 7.33 16.19
CA VAL A 46 16.21 6.33 17.20
C VAL A 46 17.01 5.16 16.62
N TRP A 47 17.31 5.19 15.33
CA TRP A 47 17.96 4.10 14.61
C TRP A 47 19.23 4.56 13.88
N CYS A 48 20.26 3.72 13.88
CA CYS A 48 21.43 3.86 13.04
C CYS A 48 21.07 3.53 11.58
N SER A 49 21.28 4.46 10.65
CA SER A 49 21.06 4.24 9.22
C SER A 49 21.92 3.13 8.63
N GLY A 50 23.04 2.75 9.26
CA GLY A 50 23.96 1.71 8.77
C GLY A 50 23.55 0.30 9.19
N CYS A 51 23.52 0.03 10.50
CA CYS A 51 23.19 -1.29 11.03
C CYS A 51 21.71 -1.49 11.36
N ARG A 52 20.91 -0.42 11.33
CA ARG A 52 19.48 -0.42 11.73
C ARG A 52 19.26 -0.81 13.19
N ASP A 53 20.26 -0.59 14.02
CA ASP A 53 20.21 -0.81 15.48
C ASP A 53 20.11 0.52 16.22
N GLY A 54 19.60 0.48 17.46
CA GLY A 54 19.49 1.63 18.35
C GLY A 54 20.80 1.96 19.08
N GLY A 55 20.69 2.72 20.17
CA GLY A 55 21.80 3.01 21.09
C GLY A 55 22.35 4.44 21.00
N LYS A 56 23.67 4.61 21.18
CA LYS A 56 24.32 5.93 21.10
C LYS A 56 24.51 6.31 19.63
N LEU A 57 23.68 7.25 19.17
CA LEU A 57 23.62 7.69 17.79
C LEU A 57 24.16 9.11 17.63
N VAL A 58 24.81 9.36 16.51
CA VAL A 58 25.30 10.69 16.09
C VAL A 58 24.42 11.19 14.95
N LEU A 59 23.78 12.35 15.17
CA LEU A 59 22.84 12.93 14.20
C LEU A 59 23.57 13.75 13.13
N CYS A 60 23.17 13.59 11.88
CA CYS A 60 23.64 14.46 10.79
C CYS A 60 23.28 15.91 11.09
N THR A 61 24.28 16.79 11.13
CA THR A 61 24.14 18.21 11.46
C THR A 61 23.33 19.00 10.43
N ILE A 62 23.24 18.50 9.20
CA ILE A 62 22.55 19.17 8.09
C ILE A 62 21.09 18.74 8.02
N CYS A 63 20.81 17.46 7.74
CA CYS A 63 19.43 17.04 7.51
C CYS A 63 18.65 16.76 8.79
N LYS A 64 19.34 16.57 9.93
CA LYS A 64 18.72 16.18 11.21
C LYS A 64 17.73 15.02 11.03
N CYS A 65 18.10 14.06 10.19
CA CYS A 65 17.21 12.99 9.72
C CYS A 65 17.89 11.62 9.64
N ASN A 66 19.22 11.62 9.45
CA ASN A 66 20.03 10.41 9.45
C ASN A 66 20.88 10.41 10.71
N ALA A 67 21.03 9.23 11.30
CA ALA A 67 21.94 9.02 12.40
C ALA A 67 22.75 7.75 12.21
N ILE A 68 23.88 7.69 12.90
CA ILE A 68 24.82 6.58 12.75
C ILE A 68 25.42 6.25 14.12
N CYS A 69 25.57 4.98 14.43
CA CYS A 69 26.26 4.55 15.65
C CYS A 69 27.77 4.49 15.40
N SER A 70 28.54 4.56 16.49
CA SER A 70 30.01 4.43 16.45
C SER A 70 30.49 3.03 16.03
N VAL A 71 29.59 2.04 15.97
CA VAL A 71 29.91 0.70 15.43
C VAL A 71 29.98 0.73 13.91
N CYS A 72 29.15 1.54 13.24
CA CYS A 72 29.12 1.60 11.78
C CYS A 72 30.15 2.58 11.19
N ILE A 73 30.57 3.58 11.97
CA ILE A 73 31.49 4.60 11.50
C ILE A 73 32.52 4.97 12.55
N GLU A 74 33.75 5.16 12.07
CA GLU A 74 34.84 5.66 12.87
C GLU A 74 34.87 7.19 12.77
N PHE A 75 34.50 7.85 13.86
CA PHE A 75 34.62 9.31 13.97
C PHE A 75 36.09 9.66 14.22
N GLY A 76 36.70 10.39 13.28
CA GLY A 76 38.07 10.88 13.46
C GLY A 76 38.19 11.76 14.69
N ILE A 77 39.34 11.68 15.38
CA ILE A 77 39.62 12.40 16.64
C ILE A 77 39.44 13.92 16.48
N ASN A 78 39.70 14.45 15.28
CA ASN A 78 39.73 15.90 15.02
C ASN A 78 38.38 16.47 14.53
N ASP A 79 37.53 15.67 13.89
CA ASP A 79 36.29 16.18 13.29
C ASP A 79 35.13 16.25 14.30
N GLY A 80 35.24 15.52 15.40
CA GLY A 80 34.26 15.51 16.48
C GLY A 80 32.91 14.91 16.05
N VAL A 81 32.16 14.46 17.05
CA VAL A 81 30.78 13.97 16.87
C VAL A 81 29.85 15.11 16.42
N ASP A 82 30.18 16.34 16.80
CA ASP A 82 29.34 17.53 16.62
C ASP A 82 29.30 18.06 15.19
N ASN A 83 30.22 17.63 14.31
CA ASN A 83 30.28 18.06 12.90
C ASN A 83 29.85 16.97 11.92
N PHE A 84 29.29 15.85 12.40
CA PHE A 84 28.92 14.74 11.53
C PHE A 84 27.95 15.16 10.43
N LYS A 85 28.30 14.87 9.17
CA LYS A 85 27.45 15.03 7.99
C LYS A 85 27.22 13.67 7.39
N CYS A 86 25.97 13.24 7.22
CA CYS A 86 25.69 11.96 6.56
C CYS A 86 26.22 11.98 5.11
N PRO A 87 26.49 10.80 4.49
CA PRO A 87 27.10 10.72 3.16
C PRO A 87 26.32 11.52 2.11
N THR A 88 25.00 11.43 2.15
CA THR A 88 24.11 12.16 1.23
C THR A 88 24.24 13.68 1.36
N CYS A 89 24.33 14.21 2.58
CA CYS A 89 24.48 15.65 2.81
C CYS A 89 25.90 16.12 2.47
N PHE A 90 26.91 15.36 2.87
CA PHE A 90 28.30 15.67 2.55
C PHE A 90 28.54 15.71 1.04
N MET A 91 28.08 14.71 0.28
CA MET A 91 28.23 14.69 -1.18
C MET A 91 27.51 15.85 -1.88
N LYS A 92 26.43 16.38 -1.29
CA LYS A 92 25.73 17.56 -1.83
C LYS A 92 26.52 18.85 -1.62
N GLU A 93 27.14 19.03 -0.45
CA GLU A 93 27.91 20.24 -0.12
C GLU A 93 29.33 20.21 -0.70
N SER A 94 29.99 19.07 -0.61
CA SER A 94 31.41 18.88 -0.91
C SER A 94 31.57 18.04 -2.17
N LYS A 95 31.30 18.65 -3.33
CA LYS A 95 31.58 18.02 -4.62
C LYS A 95 33.08 17.73 -4.73
N ASN A 96 33.44 16.51 -5.08
CA ASN A 96 34.81 16.03 -5.34
C ASN A 96 35.75 15.91 -4.12
N ILE A 97 35.26 16.04 -2.89
CA ILE A 97 36.05 15.73 -1.70
C ILE A 97 35.66 14.32 -1.23
N PRO A 98 36.63 13.43 -0.90
CA PRO A 98 36.32 12.14 -0.30
C PRO A 98 35.57 12.31 1.02
N TYR A 99 34.64 11.39 1.31
CA TYR A 99 33.93 11.38 2.59
C TYR A 99 34.94 11.19 3.74
N PRO A 100 35.00 12.07 4.74
CA PRO A 100 36.11 12.14 5.69
C PRO A 100 36.08 11.02 6.74
N TRP A 101 34.93 10.36 6.91
CA TRP A 101 34.75 9.31 7.90
C TRP A 101 34.81 7.92 7.27
N LYS A 102 35.46 7.00 7.97
CA LYS A 102 35.65 5.62 7.52
C LYS A 102 34.51 4.73 8.03
N PHE A 103 33.88 4.00 7.12
CA PHE A 103 32.90 2.97 7.49
C PHE A 103 33.61 1.73 8.02
N GLN A 104 33.11 1.24 9.16
CA GLN A 104 33.60 0.01 9.79
C GLN A 104 32.95 -1.25 9.20
N SER A 105 31.81 -1.12 8.51
CA SER A 105 31.11 -2.21 7.84
C SER A 105 31.34 -2.20 6.32
N CYS A 106 31.76 -3.34 5.74
CA CYS A 106 32.00 -3.52 4.29
C CYS A 106 30.75 -3.47 3.39
N GLY A 107 29.56 -3.25 3.95
CA GLY A 107 28.31 -3.22 3.19
C GLY A 107 27.87 -1.82 2.73
N ALA A 108 28.70 -0.78 2.66
CA ALA A 108 28.19 0.60 2.46
C ALA A 108 27.73 0.96 1.02
N GLY A 109 26.74 0.24 0.46
CA GLY A 109 25.95 0.68 -0.68
C GLY A 109 24.75 1.55 -0.25
N ARG A 110 24.10 2.28 -1.17
CA ARG A 110 22.84 3.02 -0.88
C ARG A 110 21.75 2.11 -0.28
N GLU A 111 21.77 0.82 -0.61
CA GLU A 111 20.89 -0.20 -0.04
C GLU A 111 21.06 -0.37 1.48
N ASN A 112 22.23 -0.03 2.00
CA ASN A 112 22.60 -0.20 3.41
C ASN A 112 22.57 1.11 4.22
N TRP A 113 22.07 2.20 3.64
CA TRP A 113 21.87 3.49 4.31
C TRP A 113 20.47 4.08 4.08
N PRO A 114 19.37 3.33 4.31
CA PRO A 114 18.05 3.91 4.19
C PRO A 114 17.88 5.03 5.23
N LYS A 115 17.24 6.12 4.81
CA LYS A 115 16.67 7.07 5.76
C LYS A 115 15.54 6.32 6.48
N ILE A 116 15.64 6.23 7.80
CA ILE A 116 14.60 5.60 8.61
C ILE A 116 13.60 6.68 9.01
N ASP A 117 12.37 6.57 8.53
CA ASP A 117 11.31 7.54 8.79
C ASP A 117 10.36 7.04 9.88
N THR A 118 10.59 7.50 11.12
CA THR A 118 9.77 7.15 12.29
C THR A 118 8.55 8.04 12.49
N SER A 119 8.20 8.87 11.49
CA SER A 119 7.03 9.77 11.58
C SER A 119 5.73 8.98 11.71
N PRO A 120 4.71 9.51 12.44
CA PRO A 120 3.47 8.79 12.70
C PRO A 120 2.78 8.24 11.44
N LEU A 121 2.39 6.96 11.49
CA LEU A 121 1.74 6.22 10.40
C LEU A 121 0.46 5.56 10.87
N ALA A 122 -0.67 5.91 10.25
CA ALA A 122 -1.94 5.23 10.47
C ALA A 122 -2.17 4.13 9.43
N ILE A 123 -2.45 2.92 9.89
CA ILE A 123 -2.98 1.83 9.07
C ILE A 123 -4.49 1.81 9.26
N ILE A 124 -5.25 2.08 8.20
CA ILE A 124 -6.71 2.09 8.21
C ILE A 124 -7.20 0.89 7.41
N SER A 125 -7.68 -0.12 8.12
CA SER A 125 -8.29 -1.34 7.58
C SER A 125 -9.80 -1.12 7.46
N ILE A 126 -10.34 -1.18 6.24
CA ILE A 126 -11.77 -1.09 5.97
C ILE A 126 -12.18 -2.39 5.30
N HIS A 127 -12.95 -3.23 5.98
CA HIS A 127 -13.22 -4.57 5.47
C HIS A 127 -14.68 -4.99 5.60
N LEU A 128 -15.11 -5.78 4.63
CA LEU A 128 -16.43 -6.39 4.64
C LEU A 128 -16.54 -7.37 5.82
N GLN A 129 -17.67 -7.36 6.51
CA GLN A 129 -17.94 -8.30 7.60
C GLN A 129 -17.71 -9.75 7.15
N GLY A 130 -17.00 -10.52 7.98
CA GLY A 130 -16.65 -11.92 7.68
C GLY A 130 -15.32 -12.10 6.93
N MET A 131 -14.73 -11.02 6.39
CA MET A 131 -13.37 -11.05 5.86
C MET A 131 -12.38 -10.79 7.00
N THR A 132 -11.88 -11.86 7.62
CA THR A 132 -10.93 -11.80 8.75
C THR A 132 -9.47 -11.84 8.31
N ASP A 133 -9.22 -12.09 7.02
CA ASP A 133 -7.90 -12.19 6.43
C ASP A 133 -7.34 -10.78 6.16
N SER A 134 -6.85 -10.15 7.23
CA SER A 134 -6.48 -8.73 7.20
C SER A 134 -4.96 -8.55 7.20
N PRO A 135 -4.33 -8.30 6.04
CA PRO A 135 -2.90 -7.93 5.97
C PRO A 135 -2.56 -6.71 6.82
N SER A 136 -3.55 -5.88 7.20
CA SER A 136 -3.36 -4.73 8.06
C SER A 136 -2.79 -5.09 9.44
N ILE A 137 -3.29 -6.17 10.07
CA ILE A 137 -2.86 -6.62 11.41
C ILE A 137 -1.42 -7.13 11.34
N LEU A 138 -1.11 -7.96 10.34
CA LEU A 138 0.25 -8.46 10.14
C LEU A 138 1.23 -7.32 9.85
N THR A 139 0.81 -6.35 9.04
CA THR A 139 1.60 -5.15 8.74
C THR A 139 1.81 -4.30 9.99
N TYR A 140 0.78 -4.12 10.82
CA TYR A 140 0.90 -3.42 12.10
C TYR A 140 1.97 -4.06 12.98
N HIS A 141 1.89 -5.37 13.22
CA HIS A 141 2.89 -6.06 14.04
C HIS A 141 4.30 -6.07 13.40
N HIS A 142 4.37 -6.12 12.07
CA HIS A 142 5.64 -6.02 11.35
C HIS A 142 6.31 -4.64 11.51
N LEU A 143 5.51 -3.57 11.55
CA LEU A 143 5.99 -2.19 11.69
C LEU A 143 6.13 -1.72 13.14
N ALA A 144 5.46 -2.38 14.10
CA ALA A 144 5.47 -1.98 15.50
C ALA A 144 6.89 -1.83 16.10
N PRO A 145 7.86 -2.74 15.83
CA PRO A 145 9.24 -2.55 16.31
C PRO A 145 9.94 -1.32 15.73
N TRP A 146 9.51 -0.81 14.57
CA TRP A 146 10.13 0.35 13.92
C TRP A 146 9.57 1.68 14.44
N LEU A 147 8.27 1.70 14.74
CA LEU A 147 7.51 2.93 14.97
C LEU A 147 7.03 3.10 16.42
N HIS A 148 6.90 2.02 17.20
CA HIS A 148 6.37 2.03 18.57
C HIS A 148 5.08 2.88 18.67
N GLY A 149 5.02 3.89 19.53
CA GLY A 149 3.86 4.77 19.71
C GLY A 149 3.51 5.65 18.51
N ASN A 150 4.33 5.66 17.46
CA ASN A 150 4.07 6.35 16.19
C ASN A 150 3.35 5.47 15.15
N LEU A 151 2.69 4.39 15.59
CA LEU A 151 1.90 3.51 14.73
C LEU A 151 0.53 3.28 15.37
N VAL A 152 -0.53 3.45 14.57
CA VAL A 152 -1.89 3.09 14.96
C VAL A 152 -2.51 2.20 13.88
N LEU A 153 -3.13 1.11 14.30
CA LEU A 153 -4.07 0.37 13.47
C LEU A 153 -5.48 0.82 13.83
N ILE A 154 -6.30 1.07 12.81
CA ILE A 154 -7.72 1.38 12.91
C ILE A 154 -8.45 0.36 12.05
N ASP A 155 -9.35 -0.39 12.65
CA ASP A 155 -10.10 -1.45 11.96
C ASP A 155 -11.59 -1.08 11.91
N LEU A 156 -12.10 -0.91 10.68
CA LEU A 156 -13.46 -0.51 10.36
C LEU A 156 -14.12 -1.65 9.60
N MET A 157 -15.10 -2.29 10.23
CA MET A 157 -15.88 -3.35 9.61
C MET A 157 -17.17 -2.77 9.04
N PHE A 158 -17.57 -3.16 7.84
CA PHE A 158 -18.86 -2.77 7.27
C PHE A 158 -19.73 -3.96 6.87
N ASN A 159 -21.03 -3.78 7.07
CA ASN A 159 -22.10 -4.55 6.44
C ASN A 159 -23.27 -3.58 6.25
N PHE A 160 -23.46 -3.04 5.05
CA PHE A 160 -24.47 -2.01 4.82
C PHE A 160 -25.90 -2.55 4.72
N ASP A 161 -26.08 -3.88 4.74
CA ASP A 161 -27.40 -4.50 4.87
C ASP A 161 -27.81 -4.73 6.33
N ASP A 162 -26.86 -4.68 7.28
CA ASP A 162 -27.17 -4.82 8.71
C ASP A 162 -27.57 -3.47 9.32
N PRO A 163 -28.82 -3.28 9.80
CA PRO A 163 -29.25 -2.04 10.44
C PRO A 163 -28.50 -1.75 11.75
N LYS A 164 -27.81 -2.74 12.33
CA LYS A 164 -26.95 -2.59 13.51
C LYS A 164 -25.50 -2.26 13.17
N ASN A 165 -25.18 -2.11 11.89
CA ASN A 165 -23.84 -1.72 11.46
C ASN A 165 -23.45 -0.37 12.07
N ASN A 166 -22.31 -0.35 12.75
CA ASN A 166 -21.77 0.82 13.42
C ASN A 166 -20.71 1.56 12.59
N PHE A 167 -20.49 1.18 11.33
CA PHE A 167 -19.47 1.75 10.44
C PHE A 167 -19.47 3.28 10.42
N ASN A 168 -20.64 3.92 10.25
CA ASN A 168 -20.72 5.39 10.22
C ASN A 168 -20.27 6.01 11.55
N SER A 169 -20.69 5.45 12.69
CA SER A 169 -20.28 5.95 13.99
C SER A 169 -18.78 5.73 14.23
N GLN A 170 -18.24 4.61 13.74
CA GLN A 170 -16.83 4.28 13.82
C GLN A 170 -15.97 5.22 12.94
N MET A 171 -16.40 5.45 11.70
CA MET A 171 -15.81 6.41 10.79
C MET A 171 -15.82 7.82 11.40
N GLU A 172 -16.96 8.27 11.93
CA GLU A 172 -17.07 9.58 12.59
C GLU A 172 -16.12 9.73 13.78
N CYS A 173 -15.99 8.69 14.61
CA CYS A 173 -15.03 8.67 15.71
C CYS A 173 -13.58 8.77 15.20
N MET A 174 -13.24 8.00 14.16
CA MET A 174 -11.92 8.04 13.54
C MET A 174 -11.62 9.45 13.00
N LEU A 175 -12.55 10.05 12.25
CA LEU A 175 -12.39 11.39 11.67
C LEU A 175 -12.18 12.44 12.77
N HIS A 176 -12.96 12.38 13.85
CA HIS A 176 -12.79 13.28 14.99
C HIS A 176 -11.40 13.15 15.65
N GLU A 177 -10.90 11.93 15.86
CA GLU A 177 -9.56 11.72 16.43
C GLU A 177 -8.43 12.26 15.55
N PHE A 178 -8.60 12.23 14.22
CA PHE A 178 -7.66 12.86 13.29
C PHE A 178 -7.85 14.37 13.17
N GLU A 179 -9.01 14.95 13.39
CA GLU A 179 -9.22 16.40 13.27
C GLU A 179 -8.86 17.16 14.55
N GLU A 180 -9.29 16.63 15.68
CA GLU A 180 -9.26 17.32 16.98
C GLU A 180 -8.59 16.50 18.08
N GLY A 181 -8.50 15.18 17.92
CA GLY A 181 -7.98 14.26 18.93
C GLY A 181 -6.48 13.98 18.84
N GLN A 182 -6.10 12.80 19.33
CA GLN A 182 -4.68 12.45 19.53
C GLN A 182 -3.90 12.24 18.21
N PHE A 183 -4.60 12.08 17.09
CA PHE A 183 -4.02 11.83 15.77
C PHE A 183 -4.00 13.07 14.87
N LYS A 184 -4.21 14.27 15.43
CA LYS A 184 -4.28 15.53 14.68
C LYS A 184 -3.12 15.78 13.72
N ASP A 185 -1.90 15.45 14.13
CA ASP A 185 -0.69 15.71 13.34
C ASP A 185 -0.30 14.55 12.42
N TRP A 186 -1.11 13.49 12.37
CA TRP A 186 -0.83 12.32 11.54
C TRP A 186 -1.20 12.62 10.10
N SER A 187 -0.29 12.28 9.20
CA SER A 187 -0.33 12.69 7.79
C SER A 187 0.08 11.59 6.81
N ARG A 188 0.42 10.41 7.33
CA ARG A 188 0.86 9.24 6.55
C ARG A 188 -0.14 8.12 6.77
N PHE A 189 -0.73 7.65 5.68
CA PHE A 189 -1.82 6.69 5.72
C PHE A 189 -1.56 5.48 4.83
N LEU A 190 -1.67 4.29 5.40
CA LEU A 190 -1.84 3.04 4.66
C LEU A 190 -3.30 2.62 4.78
N VAL A 191 -4.09 2.85 3.74
CA VAL A 191 -5.49 2.45 3.69
C VAL A 191 -5.60 1.11 2.98
N ILE A 192 -6.29 0.15 3.58
CA ILE A 192 -6.50 -1.18 3.01
C ILE A 192 -8.00 -1.43 2.98
N ILE A 193 -8.59 -1.53 1.78
CA ILE A 193 -9.99 -1.89 1.62
C ILE A 193 -10.07 -3.36 1.21
N THR A 194 -10.76 -4.17 1.99
CA THR A 194 -10.92 -5.61 1.73
C THR A 194 -12.39 -5.94 1.51
N THR A 195 -12.74 -6.31 0.28
CA THR A 195 -14.11 -6.69 -0.10
C THR A 195 -14.09 -7.61 -1.31
N HIS A 196 -15.22 -8.23 -1.64
CA HIS A 196 -15.38 -8.91 -2.91
C HIS A 196 -15.78 -7.93 -4.01
N SER A 197 -15.48 -8.29 -5.26
CA SER A 197 -16.10 -7.64 -6.42
C SER A 197 -16.93 -8.65 -7.18
N ASP A 198 -18.09 -8.21 -7.65
CA ASP A 198 -18.96 -8.98 -8.54
C ASP A 198 -18.21 -9.27 -9.85
N PRO A 199 -18.15 -10.53 -10.32
CA PRO A 199 -17.33 -10.92 -11.46
C PRO A 199 -17.81 -10.35 -12.80
N ASP A 200 -19.11 -10.04 -12.91
CA ASP A 200 -19.74 -9.64 -14.17
C ASP A 200 -19.76 -8.12 -14.33
N THR A 201 -19.90 -7.40 -13.22
CA THR A 201 -20.06 -5.93 -13.19
C THR A 201 -18.83 -5.20 -12.63
N GLY A 202 -18.03 -5.89 -11.80
CA GLY A 202 -16.91 -5.31 -11.06
C GLY A 202 -17.34 -4.49 -9.85
N PHE A 203 -18.63 -4.48 -9.53
CA PHE A 203 -19.19 -3.77 -8.38
C PHE A 203 -18.67 -4.34 -7.07
N LEU A 204 -18.47 -3.49 -6.08
CA LEU A 204 -17.92 -3.88 -4.79
C LEU A 204 -19.04 -4.34 -3.88
N HIS A 205 -18.83 -5.48 -3.21
CA HIS A 205 -19.80 -6.03 -2.28
C HIS A 205 -19.90 -5.12 -1.06
N ILE A 206 -21.13 -4.88 -0.61
CA ILE A 206 -21.44 -4.03 0.55
C ILE A 206 -21.92 -4.81 1.78
N ALA A 207 -22.20 -6.10 1.58
CA ALA A 207 -22.71 -7.00 2.61
C ALA A 207 -22.21 -8.45 2.37
N PRO A 208 -22.06 -9.25 3.44
CA PRO A 208 -21.60 -10.62 3.34
C PRO A 208 -22.62 -11.51 2.63
N GLY A 209 -22.17 -12.65 2.10
CA GLY A 209 -23.07 -13.62 1.47
C GLY A 209 -23.64 -13.18 0.12
N ASN A 210 -23.00 -12.21 -0.54
CA ASN A 210 -23.38 -11.73 -1.88
C ASN A 210 -24.79 -11.12 -1.92
N THR A 211 -25.24 -10.48 -0.83
CA THR A 211 -26.58 -9.90 -0.72
C THR A 211 -26.71 -8.51 -1.34
N GLY A 212 -25.59 -7.83 -1.59
CA GLY A 212 -25.59 -6.51 -2.21
C GLY A 212 -24.23 -6.10 -2.75
N SER A 213 -24.23 -5.42 -3.88
CA SER A 213 -23.06 -4.77 -4.48
C SER A 213 -23.40 -3.38 -5.01
N VAL A 214 -22.39 -2.51 -5.13
CA VAL A 214 -22.53 -1.14 -5.65
C VAL A 214 -21.36 -0.79 -6.56
N PRO A 215 -21.54 0.13 -7.53
CA PRO A 215 -20.44 0.68 -8.29
C PRO A 215 -19.29 1.19 -7.41
N ALA A 216 -18.05 0.97 -7.84
CA ALA A 216 -16.87 1.31 -7.04
C ALA A 216 -16.82 2.81 -6.68
N ASN A 217 -17.21 3.71 -7.59
CA ASN A 217 -17.28 5.14 -7.34
C ASN A 217 -18.31 5.51 -6.26
N GLU A 218 -19.45 4.82 -6.19
CA GLU A 218 -20.45 5.02 -5.13
C GLU A 218 -19.87 4.63 -3.76
N LEU A 219 -19.18 3.48 -3.67
CA LEU A 219 -18.52 3.05 -2.43
C LEU A 219 -17.37 4.00 -2.03
N PHE A 220 -16.54 4.43 -2.99
CA PHE A 220 -15.45 5.36 -2.74
C PHE A 220 -15.95 6.72 -2.26
N ALA A 221 -17.03 7.25 -2.84
CA ALA A 221 -17.65 8.50 -2.37
C ALA A 221 -18.21 8.38 -0.95
N PHE A 222 -18.72 7.20 -0.59
CA PHE A 222 -19.23 6.93 0.76
C PHE A 222 -18.12 6.82 1.82
N ILE A 223 -17.02 6.13 1.48
CA ILE A 223 -15.86 5.95 2.38
C ILE A 223 -15.03 7.22 2.47
N PHE A 224 -14.61 7.77 1.32
CA PHE A 224 -13.76 8.96 1.24
C PHE A 224 -14.62 10.21 1.22
N GLN A 225 -15.25 10.50 2.36
CA GLN A 225 -16.02 11.74 2.55
C GLN A 225 -15.07 12.95 2.55
N GLU A 226 -15.60 14.16 2.33
CA GLU A 226 -14.81 15.40 2.26
C GLU A 226 -13.88 15.57 3.48
N ARG A 227 -14.36 15.26 4.68
CA ARG A 227 -13.53 15.27 5.90
C ARG A 227 -12.36 14.31 5.83
N PHE A 228 -12.60 13.08 5.37
CA PHE A 228 -11.53 12.11 5.22
C PHE A 228 -10.53 12.52 4.12
N ARG A 229 -11.03 13.05 3.00
CA ARG A 229 -10.20 13.60 1.92
C ARG A 229 -9.28 14.72 2.44
N ASN A 230 -9.82 15.65 3.24
CA ASN A 230 -9.04 16.71 3.87
C ASN A 230 -7.95 16.17 4.79
N ILE A 231 -8.23 15.10 5.54
CA ILE A 231 -7.23 14.43 6.39
C ILE A 231 -6.12 13.80 5.53
N LEU A 232 -6.48 13.09 4.45
CA LEU A 232 -5.52 12.45 3.54
C LEU A 232 -4.65 13.47 2.79
N GLN A 233 -5.13 14.68 2.57
CA GLN A 233 -4.44 15.74 1.83
C GLN A 233 -3.56 16.67 2.68
N ARG A 234 -3.40 16.41 3.99
CA ARG A 234 -2.60 17.27 4.89
C ARG A 234 -1.14 17.43 4.48
N GLN A 235 -0.57 16.42 3.84
CA GLN A 235 0.84 16.44 3.43
C GLN A 235 1.00 16.97 2.01
N GLU A 236 1.87 17.97 1.82
CA GLU A 236 2.19 18.52 0.50
C GLU A 236 2.75 17.46 -0.47
N LYS A 237 3.54 16.52 0.07
CA LYS A 237 4.02 15.33 -0.63
C LYS A 237 3.23 14.14 -0.12
N ASN A 238 2.02 13.96 -0.63
CA ASN A 238 1.16 12.84 -0.28
C ASN A 238 1.95 11.52 -0.41
N LYS A 239 2.10 10.81 0.72
CA LYS A 239 2.77 9.50 0.81
C LYS A 239 1.78 8.40 1.16
N ASN A 240 0.49 8.60 0.90
CA ASN A 240 -0.53 7.64 1.28
C ASN A 240 -0.58 6.52 0.26
N ILE A 241 -0.82 5.31 0.73
CA ILE A 241 -1.04 4.13 -0.11
C ILE A 241 -2.46 3.62 0.13
N LEU A 242 -3.17 3.32 -0.96
CA LEU A 242 -4.42 2.58 -0.93
C LEU A 242 -4.22 1.20 -1.55
N ASN A 243 -4.48 0.14 -0.77
CA ASN A 243 -4.54 -1.23 -1.27
C ASN A 243 -6.01 -1.68 -1.37
N LEU A 244 -6.46 -1.97 -2.59
CA LEU A 244 -7.79 -2.49 -2.89
C LEU A 244 -7.69 -4.02 -3.01
N LEU A 245 -7.98 -4.71 -1.92
CA LEU A 245 -7.94 -6.17 -1.81
C LEU A 245 -9.29 -6.74 -2.22
N SER A 246 -9.53 -6.78 -3.53
CA SER A 246 -10.74 -7.37 -4.13
C SER A 246 -10.42 -8.33 -5.25
N CYS A 247 -11.44 -9.06 -5.69
CA CYS A 247 -11.39 -9.86 -6.91
C CYS A 247 -11.01 -9.00 -8.13
N GLY A 248 -10.45 -9.67 -9.14
CA GLY A 248 -9.87 -9.04 -10.33
C GLY A 248 -10.81 -8.18 -11.15
N ALA A 249 -12.12 -8.45 -11.08
CA ALA A 249 -13.14 -7.74 -11.85
C ALA A 249 -13.14 -6.22 -11.58
N LEU A 250 -12.79 -5.77 -10.36
CA LEU A 250 -12.62 -4.34 -10.05
C LEU A 250 -11.60 -3.66 -10.98
N SER A 251 -10.50 -4.34 -11.30
CA SER A 251 -9.37 -3.76 -12.04
C SER A 251 -9.37 -4.09 -13.54
N SER A 252 -10.08 -5.15 -13.91
CA SER A 252 -10.15 -5.68 -15.27
C SER A 252 -11.36 -5.18 -16.05
N LEU A 253 -12.49 -4.90 -15.41
CA LEU A 253 -13.69 -4.39 -16.10
C LEU A 253 -13.61 -2.87 -16.31
N PRO A 254 -13.87 -2.36 -17.53
CA PRO A 254 -13.64 -0.95 -17.86
C PRO A 254 -14.30 0.06 -16.92
N SER A 255 -15.59 -0.11 -16.60
CA SER A 255 -16.33 0.82 -15.74
C SER A 255 -15.77 0.89 -14.32
N SER A 256 -15.41 -0.26 -13.75
CA SER A 256 -14.86 -0.36 -12.40
C SER A 256 -13.39 0.11 -12.37
N ARG A 257 -12.62 -0.19 -13.43
CA ARG A 257 -11.26 0.31 -13.63
C ARG A 257 -11.25 1.83 -13.71
N ASP A 258 -12.18 2.43 -14.45
CA ASP A 258 -12.29 3.89 -14.58
C ASP A 258 -12.61 4.56 -13.24
N ALA A 259 -13.46 3.96 -12.39
CA ALA A 259 -13.71 4.48 -11.05
C ALA A 259 -12.43 4.49 -10.17
N VAL A 260 -11.53 3.50 -10.33
CA VAL A 260 -10.22 3.50 -9.66
C VAL A 260 -9.28 4.54 -10.25
N LYS A 261 -9.31 4.76 -11.58
CA LYS A 261 -8.55 5.85 -12.24
C LYS A 261 -8.99 7.22 -11.74
N ASP A 262 -10.29 7.44 -11.60
CA ASP A 262 -10.87 8.67 -11.09
C ASP A 262 -10.38 8.93 -9.66
N LEU A 263 -10.48 7.93 -8.77
CA LEU A 263 -9.97 8.01 -7.39
C LEU A 263 -8.46 8.32 -7.34
N ALA A 264 -7.66 7.65 -8.17
CA ALA A 264 -6.21 7.90 -8.24
C ALA A 264 -5.89 9.34 -8.71
N SER A 265 -6.74 9.91 -9.57
CA SER A 265 -6.58 11.27 -10.11
C SER A 265 -6.87 12.38 -9.10
N GLU A 266 -7.60 12.09 -8.02
CA GLU A 266 -7.91 13.02 -6.94
C GLU A 266 -6.71 13.34 -6.04
N LYS A 267 -5.56 12.67 -6.24
CA LYS A 267 -4.31 12.85 -5.48
C LYS A 267 -4.49 12.66 -3.97
N LEU A 268 -5.41 11.76 -3.58
CA LEU A 268 -5.57 11.31 -2.19
C LEU A 268 -4.51 10.29 -1.77
N PHE A 269 -3.90 9.62 -2.75
CA PHE A 269 -2.88 8.60 -2.56
C PHE A 269 -1.73 8.81 -3.55
N ASP A 270 -0.49 8.52 -3.12
CA ASP A 270 0.64 8.35 -4.04
C ASP A 270 0.44 7.10 -4.90
N ARG A 271 -0.20 6.07 -4.32
CA ARG A 271 -0.38 4.75 -4.96
C ARG A 271 -1.74 4.19 -4.65
N VAL A 272 -2.42 3.74 -5.69
CA VAL A 272 -3.59 2.88 -5.57
C VAL A 272 -3.25 1.53 -6.21
N LEU A 273 -3.26 0.47 -5.40
CA LEU A 273 -2.88 -0.88 -5.81
C LEU A 273 -4.11 -1.78 -5.89
N CYS A 274 -4.26 -2.48 -7.01
CA CYS A 274 -5.27 -3.50 -7.23
C CYS A 274 -4.62 -4.81 -7.71
N PHE A 275 -5.44 -5.85 -7.82
CA PHE A 275 -5.02 -7.19 -8.24
C PHE A 275 -5.91 -7.69 -9.35
N SER A 276 -5.36 -8.47 -10.27
CA SER A 276 -6.03 -8.87 -11.51
C SER A 276 -6.74 -10.23 -11.44
N GLN A 277 -6.40 -11.07 -10.45
CA GLN A 277 -6.91 -12.44 -10.37
C GLN A 277 -8.42 -12.49 -10.06
N PRO A 278 -9.27 -13.14 -10.89
CA PRO A 278 -10.72 -13.22 -10.65
C PRO A 278 -11.05 -13.84 -9.29
N SER A 279 -10.37 -14.94 -8.96
CA SER A 279 -10.45 -15.66 -7.69
C SER A 279 -9.35 -15.20 -6.72
N PHE A 280 -9.25 -13.90 -6.50
CA PHE A 280 -8.21 -13.31 -5.65
C PHE A 280 -8.27 -13.86 -4.21
N GLN A 281 -7.10 -14.13 -3.63
CA GLN A 281 -6.97 -14.62 -2.26
C GLN A 281 -6.09 -13.61 -1.51
N PRO A 282 -6.68 -12.81 -0.59
CA PRO A 282 -5.95 -11.76 0.12
C PRO A 282 -4.71 -12.27 0.88
N SER A 283 -4.73 -13.51 1.37
CA SER A 283 -3.63 -14.15 2.09
C SER A 283 -2.29 -14.12 1.34
N PHE A 284 -2.31 -14.22 0.00
CA PHE A 284 -1.09 -14.13 -0.81
C PHE A 284 -0.46 -12.73 -0.82
N THR A 285 -1.20 -11.69 -0.38
CA THR A 285 -0.67 -10.33 -0.26
C THR A 285 0.01 -10.03 1.07
N HIS A 286 -0.13 -10.90 2.08
CA HIS A 286 0.35 -10.60 3.43
C HIS A 286 1.81 -10.16 3.46
N ARG A 287 2.69 -10.96 2.85
CA ARG A 287 4.12 -10.63 2.77
C ARG A 287 4.38 -9.37 1.96
N PHE A 288 3.70 -9.24 0.82
CA PHE A 288 3.81 -8.06 -0.05
C PHE A 288 3.44 -6.76 0.66
N VAL A 289 2.31 -6.72 1.40
CA VAL A 289 1.87 -5.49 2.09
C VAL A 289 2.83 -5.15 3.23
N MET A 290 3.34 -6.14 3.98
CA MET A 290 4.38 -5.92 4.99
C MET A 290 5.65 -5.31 4.38
N ASP A 291 6.17 -5.92 3.31
CA ASP A 291 7.39 -5.47 2.64
C ASP A 291 7.19 -4.11 1.95
N LEU A 292 6.03 -3.89 1.35
CA LEU A 292 5.64 -2.59 0.79
C LEU A 292 5.63 -1.51 1.86
N ALA A 293 4.95 -1.75 2.98
CA ALA A 293 4.82 -0.75 4.03
C ALA A 293 6.18 -0.46 4.70
N SER A 294 7.00 -1.49 4.92
CA SER A 294 8.36 -1.32 5.44
C SER A 294 9.25 -0.52 4.48
N ASN A 295 9.32 -0.92 3.20
CA ASN A 295 10.14 -0.22 2.22
C ASN A 295 9.66 1.23 2.02
N TYR A 296 8.36 1.45 1.94
CA TYR A 296 7.80 2.76 1.61
C TYR A 296 7.76 3.70 2.83
N PHE A 297 7.24 3.25 3.96
CA PHE A 297 7.07 4.09 5.15
C PHE A 297 8.28 4.07 6.09
N ILE A 298 9.05 3.00 6.18
CA ILE A 298 10.21 2.99 7.08
C ILE A 298 11.47 3.40 6.32
N LEU A 299 11.71 2.83 5.14
CA LEU A 299 12.99 2.95 4.45
C LEU A 299 13.02 4.03 3.36
N ASP A 300 11.90 4.73 3.12
CA ASP A 300 11.72 5.74 2.06
C ASP A 300 12.11 5.23 0.65
N ARG A 301 11.92 3.93 0.42
CA ARG A 301 12.18 3.25 -0.86
C ARG A 301 10.90 3.21 -1.67
N ILE A 302 10.77 4.20 -2.56
CA ILE A 302 9.58 4.38 -3.39
C ILE A 302 9.48 3.38 -4.55
N ASN A 303 10.52 2.64 -4.93
CA ASN A 303 10.42 1.80 -6.11
C ASN A 303 9.74 0.45 -5.80
N LEU A 304 8.57 0.21 -6.39
CA LEU A 304 7.78 -1.01 -6.21
C LEU A 304 8.50 -2.25 -6.73
N ILE A 305 9.36 -2.09 -7.74
CA ILE A 305 10.06 -3.20 -8.39
C ILE A 305 10.91 -3.99 -7.39
N HIS A 306 11.62 -3.30 -6.49
CA HIS A 306 12.45 -3.96 -5.47
C HIS A 306 11.63 -4.82 -4.51
N ILE A 307 10.40 -4.39 -4.20
CA ILE A 307 9.49 -5.15 -3.35
C ILE A 307 9.02 -6.39 -4.12
N LEU A 308 8.58 -6.22 -5.37
CA LEU A 308 8.02 -7.30 -6.19
C LEU A 308 9.01 -8.45 -6.43
N GLN A 309 10.31 -8.17 -6.58
CA GLN A 309 11.35 -9.18 -6.80
C GLN A 309 11.34 -10.32 -5.76
N GLU A 310 10.91 -10.03 -4.54
CA GLU A 310 10.83 -11.01 -3.45
C GLU A 310 9.44 -11.68 -3.34
N GLN A 311 8.45 -11.26 -4.13
CA GLN A 311 7.04 -11.71 -4.04
C GLN A 311 6.65 -12.75 -5.08
N GLN A 312 7.43 -13.82 -5.21
CA GLN A 312 7.15 -14.87 -6.19
C GLN A 312 5.78 -15.54 -5.97
N THR A 313 5.41 -15.79 -4.72
CA THR A 313 4.11 -16.41 -4.37
C THR A 313 2.94 -15.53 -4.79
N LEU A 314 3.03 -14.21 -4.56
CA LEU A 314 2.01 -13.27 -5.03
C LEU A 314 1.94 -13.25 -6.56
N GLY A 315 3.09 -13.14 -7.22
CA GLY A 315 3.18 -13.10 -8.67
C GLY A 315 2.64 -14.35 -9.35
N ALA A 316 2.85 -15.52 -8.75
CA ALA A 316 2.27 -16.78 -9.20
C ALA A 316 0.73 -16.76 -9.15
N HIS A 317 0.14 -16.00 -8.24
CA HIS A 317 -1.31 -15.95 -8.02
C HIS A 317 -2.01 -14.84 -8.83
N THR A 318 -1.41 -13.65 -8.92
CA THR A 318 -2.05 -12.46 -9.47
C THR A 318 -1.04 -11.50 -10.06
N ASP A 319 -1.49 -10.65 -10.97
CA ASP A 319 -0.75 -9.44 -11.32
C ASP A 319 -1.01 -8.36 -10.27
N VAL A 320 -0.08 -7.43 -10.16
CA VAL A 320 -0.20 -6.23 -9.32
C VAL A 320 -0.41 -5.05 -10.24
N ILE A 321 -1.47 -4.27 -10.03
CA ILE A 321 -1.81 -3.12 -10.87
C ILE A 321 -1.65 -1.85 -10.02
N LEU A 322 -0.73 -0.98 -10.43
CA LEU A 322 -0.50 0.32 -9.82
C LEU A 322 -1.20 1.40 -10.64
N PHE A 323 -2.19 2.06 -10.05
CA PHE A 323 -2.82 3.25 -10.58
C PHE A 323 -2.13 4.49 -10.03
N ASN A 324 -1.60 5.30 -10.94
CA ASN A 324 -1.10 6.64 -10.68
C ASN A 324 -2.00 7.66 -11.42
N PRO A 325 -1.96 8.96 -11.07
CA PRO A 325 -2.79 9.98 -11.73
C PRO A 325 -2.62 10.09 -13.25
N LYS A 326 -1.50 9.57 -13.81
CA LYS A 326 -1.17 9.70 -15.24
C LYS A 326 -1.00 8.37 -15.95
N THR A 327 -0.79 7.29 -15.21
CA THR A 327 -0.41 6.00 -15.77
C THR A 327 -1.00 4.87 -14.96
N ILE A 328 -1.24 3.75 -15.63
CA ILE A 328 -1.55 2.49 -14.98
C ILE A 328 -0.45 1.53 -15.36
N THR A 329 0.22 0.99 -14.35
CA THR A 329 1.30 0.03 -14.55
C THR A 329 0.84 -1.33 -14.06
N THR A 330 0.78 -2.31 -14.95
CA THR A 330 0.50 -3.69 -14.58
C THR A 330 1.80 -4.46 -14.52
N PHE A 331 2.09 -5.04 -13.36
CA PHE A 331 3.23 -5.92 -13.15
C PHE A 331 2.79 -7.37 -13.27
N HIS A 332 3.33 -8.07 -14.25
CA HIS A 332 3.07 -9.48 -14.49
C HIS A 332 4.28 -10.29 -14.03
N TRP A 333 4.02 -11.35 -13.29
CA TRP A 333 5.08 -12.28 -12.92
C TRP A 333 5.18 -13.39 -13.95
N THR A 334 6.37 -13.58 -14.50
CA THR A 334 6.69 -14.60 -15.47
C THR A 334 7.43 -15.74 -14.79
N HIS A 335 7.02 -16.97 -15.07
CA HIS A 335 7.75 -18.16 -14.66
C HIS A 335 7.52 -19.28 -15.68
N PRO A 336 8.59 -19.93 -16.19
CA PRO A 336 8.48 -20.90 -17.28
C PRO A 336 7.46 -22.03 -17.06
N GLY A 337 7.29 -22.48 -15.81
CA GLY A 337 6.40 -23.59 -15.46
C GLY A 337 5.16 -23.23 -14.63
N ALA A 338 4.91 -21.94 -14.35
CA ALA A 338 3.79 -21.53 -13.48
C ALA A 338 2.95 -20.40 -14.08
N ARG A 339 3.60 -19.40 -14.69
CA ARG A 339 2.96 -18.33 -15.47
C ARG A 339 3.83 -17.98 -16.68
N PRO A 340 3.83 -18.82 -17.74
CA PRO A 340 4.66 -18.58 -18.91
C PRO A 340 4.33 -17.22 -19.53
N MET A 341 5.31 -16.31 -19.55
CA MET A 341 5.15 -14.91 -20.01
C MET A 341 4.05 -14.10 -19.31
N GLY A 342 3.74 -14.44 -18.05
CA GLY A 342 2.74 -13.70 -17.28
C GLY A 342 1.31 -13.97 -17.72
N ASN A 343 1.11 -14.91 -18.65
CA ASN A 343 -0.23 -15.34 -19.03
C ASN A 343 -0.87 -16.11 -17.87
N TYR A 344 -2.18 -15.94 -17.72
CA TYR A 344 -2.96 -16.77 -16.82
C TYR A 344 -2.82 -18.22 -17.23
N THR A 345 -2.42 -19.04 -16.26
CA THR A 345 -2.48 -20.48 -16.39
C THR A 345 -3.96 -20.84 -16.51
N PRO A 346 -4.39 -21.54 -17.59
CA PRO A 346 -5.80 -21.87 -17.77
C PRO A 346 -6.37 -22.57 -16.54
N ASP A 347 -7.65 -22.35 -16.25
CA ASP A 347 -8.35 -22.88 -15.05
C ASP A 347 -8.19 -24.40 -14.91
N SER A 348 -7.97 -25.12 -16.02
CA SER A 348 -7.68 -26.56 -16.04
C SER A 348 -6.42 -26.99 -15.29
N ILE A 349 -5.48 -26.07 -15.03
CA ILE A 349 -4.21 -26.30 -14.32
C ILE A 349 -4.35 -25.97 -12.83
N GLN A 350 -5.36 -25.18 -12.44
CA GLN A 350 -5.70 -24.96 -11.04
C GLN A 350 -6.44 -26.18 -10.49
N CYS A 351 -6.03 -26.66 -9.31
CA CYS A 351 -6.76 -27.70 -8.63
C CYS A 351 -8.15 -27.20 -8.23
N PRO A 352 -9.27 -27.83 -8.64
CA PRO A 352 -10.61 -27.34 -8.33
C PRO A 352 -10.94 -27.36 -6.83
N ALA A 353 -10.22 -28.14 -6.03
CA ALA A 353 -10.45 -28.25 -4.59
C ALA A 353 -9.71 -27.18 -3.78
N CYS A 354 -8.44 -26.92 -4.11
CA CYS A 354 -7.58 -26.01 -3.33
C CYS A 354 -7.14 -24.76 -4.08
N LEU A 355 -7.47 -24.65 -5.38
CA LEU A 355 -7.11 -23.55 -6.28
C LEU A 355 -5.60 -23.34 -6.48
N LEU A 356 -4.76 -24.28 -6.02
CA LEU A 356 -3.32 -24.27 -6.25
C LEU A 356 -2.99 -24.62 -7.70
N LEU A 357 -1.99 -23.94 -8.27
CA LEU A 357 -1.48 -24.20 -9.61
C LEU A 357 -0.62 -25.48 -9.63
N LYS A 358 -0.89 -26.38 -10.58
CA LYS A 358 0.06 -27.46 -10.91
C LYS A 358 1.25 -26.86 -11.67
N SER A 359 2.47 -27.21 -11.24
CA SER A 359 3.67 -26.87 -12.02
C SER A 359 3.70 -27.68 -13.30
N THR A 360 3.88 -27.02 -14.44
CA THR A 360 4.13 -27.65 -15.73
C THR A 360 5.63 -27.64 -16.03
N SER A 361 6.12 -28.69 -16.70
CA SER A 361 7.49 -28.69 -17.23
C SER A 361 7.58 -27.66 -18.36
N PRO A 362 8.57 -26.76 -18.39
CA PRO A 362 8.74 -25.81 -19.47
C PRO A 362 9.08 -26.57 -20.77
N THR A 363 8.27 -26.40 -21.82
CA THR A 363 8.48 -27.08 -23.11
C THR A 363 9.12 -26.19 -24.18
N SER A 364 9.24 -24.87 -23.97
CA SER A 364 9.95 -23.97 -24.90
C SER A 364 10.26 -22.60 -24.29
N ILE A 365 11.42 -22.03 -24.66
CA ILE A 365 11.79 -20.63 -24.36
C ILE A 365 10.94 -19.75 -25.27
N SER A 366 10.12 -18.88 -24.67
CA SER A 366 9.29 -17.92 -25.43
C SER A 366 10.00 -16.56 -25.50
N GLN A 367 9.71 -15.75 -26.51
CA GLN A 367 10.14 -14.33 -26.56
C GLN A 367 9.15 -13.45 -25.80
N LEU A 368 9.60 -12.32 -25.25
CA LEU A 368 8.69 -11.34 -24.65
C LEU A 368 7.73 -10.75 -25.70
N PRO A 369 6.44 -10.57 -25.38
CA PRO A 369 5.53 -9.85 -26.27
C PRO A 369 5.93 -8.38 -26.44
N GLU A 370 5.57 -7.78 -27.58
CA GLU A 370 5.77 -6.35 -27.84
C GLU A 370 5.08 -5.48 -26.77
N GLY A 371 5.76 -4.43 -26.30
CA GLY A 371 5.25 -3.50 -25.28
C GLY A 371 5.49 -3.91 -23.81
N PHE A 372 6.07 -5.08 -23.55
CA PHE A 372 6.47 -5.50 -22.21
C PHE A 372 7.93 -5.11 -21.92
N ASN A 373 8.20 -4.73 -20.67
CA ASN A 373 9.54 -4.41 -20.20
C ASN A 373 9.91 -5.27 -18.99
N TRP A 374 11.11 -5.85 -18.97
CA TRP A 374 11.65 -6.48 -17.76
C TRP A 374 11.79 -5.43 -16.66
N CYS A 375 11.23 -5.71 -15.49
CA CYS A 375 11.35 -4.77 -14.36
C CYS A 375 12.81 -4.62 -13.90
N GLN A 376 13.66 -5.60 -14.18
CA GLN A 376 15.10 -5.58 -13.86
C GLN A 376 15.97 -4.95 -14.96
N GLY A 377 15.40 -4.59 -16.10
CA GLY A 377 16.15 -4.07 -17.26
C GLY A 377 16.91 -5.13 -18.06
N GLU A 378 17.01 -6.36 -17.57
CA GLU A 378 17.70 -7.49 -18.21
C GLU A 378 16.82 -8.75 -18.17
N ASP A 379 17.01 -9.63 -19.16
CA ASP A 379 16.36 -10.93 -19.22
C ASP A 379 16.97 -11.89 -18.18
N PRO A 380 16.18 -12.63 -17.38
CA PRO A 380 16.67 -13.66 -16.45
C PRO A 380 17.47 -14.82 -17.06
N THR A 381 17.89 -14.75 -18.33
CA THR A 381 18.73 -15.69 -19.13
C THR A 381 19.98 -16.32 -18.47
N ASN A 382 20.30 -16.06 -17.21
CA ASN A 382 21.41 -16.71 -16.50
C ASN A 382 21.14 -18.18 -16.12
N GLY A 383 20.14 -18.84 -16.71
CA GLY A 383 19.85 -20.27 -16.49
C GLY A 383 19.35 -20.62 -15.08
N LEU A 384 19.06 -19.62 -14.25
CA LEU A 384 18.44 -19.82 -12.94
C LEU A 384 16.92 -19.76 -13.15
N GLU A 385 16.22 -20.86 -12.93
CA GLU A 385 14.76 -21.02 -13.02
C GLU A 385 14.00 -20.16 -11.98
N ARG A 386 14.25 -18.85 -11.95
CA ARG A 386 13.61 -17.91 -11.03
C ARG A 386 12.62 -17.09 -11.83
N GLY A 387 11.39 -17.02 -11.35
CA GLY A 387 10.39 -16.16 -11.96
C GLY A 387 10.80 -14.69 -11.85
N ALA A 388 10.47 -13.90 -12.85
CA ALA A 388 10.83 -12.48 -12.95
C ALA A 388 9.58 -11.64 -13.20
N TRP A 389 9.64 -10.35 -12.90
CA TRP A 389 8.54 -9.44 -13.18
C TRP A 389 8.77 -8.68 -14.48
N ILE A 390 7.71 -8.59 -15.28
CA ILE A 390 7.62 -7.69 -16.43
C ILE A 390 6.51 -6.68 -16.16
N SER A 391 6.56 -5.52 -16.80
CA SER A 391 5.54 -4.48 -16.65
C SER A 391 5.04 -3.98 -17.99
N THR A 392 3.74 -3.68 -18.04
CA THR A 392 3.10 -2.88 -19.09
C THR A 392 2.65 -1.55 -18.51
N VAL A 393 2.69 -0.48 -19.32
CA VAL A 393 2.29 0.87 -18.90
C VAL A 393 1.24 1.41 -19.85
N GLU A 394 0.05 1.67 -19.34
CA GLU A 394 -1.03 2.37 -20.02
C GLU A 394 -0.98 3.86 -19.64
N ALA A 395 -0.92 4.75 -20.62
CA ALA A 395 -1.05 6.18 -20.39
C ALA A 395 -2.53 6.54 -20.19
N ILE A 396 -2.83 7.33 -19.16
CA ILE A 396 -4.17 7.89 -18.96
C ILE A 396 -4.25 9.16 -19.82
N VAL A 397 -4.98 9.06 -20.93
CA VAL A 397 -5.27 10.24 -21.77
C VAL A 397 -6.22 11.12 -20.97
N ALA A 398 -5.75 12.31 -20.56
CA ALA A 398 -6.61 13.28 -19.90
C ALA A 398 -7.78 13.59 -20.84
N LYS A 399 -9.02 13.46 -20.34
CA LYS A 399 -10.20 13.93 -21.07
C LYS A 399 -10.01 15.42 -21.29
N THR A 400 -9.63 15.82 -22.50
CA THR A 400 -9.55 17.23 -22.88
C THR A 400 -10.95 17.79 -22.76
N SER A 401 -11.11 18.87 -21.98
CA SER A 401 -12.39 19.53 -21.70
C SER A 401 -13.09 20.13 -22.93
N ASP A 402 -12.55 19.89 -24.12
CA ASP A 402 -13.02 20.43 -25.40
C ASP A 402 -14.05 19.54 -26.11
N ASP A 403 -14.38 18.36 -25.57
CA ASP A 403 -15.62 17.63 -25.92
C ASP A 403 -16.84 18.29 -25.27
N LYS A 404 -16.98 19.61 -25.47
CA LYS A 404 -18.26 20.28 -25.28
C LYS A 404 -19.21 19.70 -26.30
N MET A 405 -20.15 18.90 -25.82
CA MET A 405 -21.30 18.42 -26.58
C MET A 405 -21.85 19.58 -27.43
N GLU A 406 -21.65 19.52 -28.74
CA GLU A 406 -22.52 20.18 -29.68
C GLU A 406 -23.89 19.52 -29.50
N VAL A 407 -24.70 20.13 -28.63
CA VAL A 407 -26.12 19.83 -28.52
C VAL A 407 -26.76 20.42 -29.77
N ASN A 408 -26.98 19.59 -30.78
CA ASN A 408 -27.86 19.88 -31.90
C ASN A 408 -29.31 19.56 -31.54
#